data_AF-A0A5K0XCR0-F1
#
_entry.id   AF-A0A5K0XCR0-F1
#
_cell.length_a   1.000
_cell.length_b   1.000
_cell.length_c   1.000
_cell.angle_alpha   90.00
_cell.angle_beta   90.00
_cell.angle_gamma   90.00
#
_symmetry.space_group_name_H-M   'P 1'
#
loop_
_entity.id
_entity.type
_entity.pdbx_description
1 polymer ?
#
loop_
_entity_poly.entity_id
_entity_poly.type
_entity_poly.pdbx_seq_one_letter_code
_entity_poly.pdbx_strand_id
1 'polypeptide(L)'
;MASSFFYHLLAFIPFLLLVSFSTSQASSLNLSCASEPPATEMLVFPSDVPLLEFPLNLEHLEADFFLYGALGRGLDELAPELVMGGPPPVGARKANLDPLTRDIILQFGYQEIGHL
;
A
#
# COMPACT_ATOMS: atom_id res chain seq x y z
N MET A 1 6.52 -28.63 -26.96
CA MET A 1 5.39 -27.77 -26.56
C MET A 1 4.69 -28.22 -25.27
N ALA A 2 4.69 -29.51 -24.91
CA ALA A 2 4.07 -29.97 -23.66
C ALA A 2 4.86 -29.62 -22.37
N SER A 3 6.19 -29.40 -22.45
CA SER A 3 7.02 -29.18 -21.25
C SER A 3 6.82 -27.80 -20.61
N SER A 4 6.82 -26.71 -21.41
CA SER A 4 6.63 -25.34 -20.90
C SER A 4 5.24 -25.13 -20.27
N PHE A 5 4.20 -25.69 -20.89
CA PHE A 5 2.84 -25.67 -20.34
C PHE A 5 2.77 -26.36 -18.97
N PHE A 6 3.50 -27.46 -18.80
CA PHE A 6 3.56 -28.21 -17.55
C PHE A 6 4.23 -27.42 -16.42
N TYR A 7 5.28 -26.65 -16.72
CA TYR A 7 5.93 -25.77 -15.73
C TYR A 7 5.08 -24.57 -15.33
N HIS A 8 4.35 -23.96 -16.28
CA HIS A 8 3.39 -22.89 -15.95
C HIS A 8 2.23 -23.40 -15.09
N LEU A 9 1.72 -24.59 -15.38
CA LEU A 9 0.69 -25.23 -14.56
C LEU A 9 1.22 -25.54 -13.14
N LEU A 10 2.45 -26.05 -13.03
CA LEU A 10 3.09 -26.32 -11.74
C LEU A 10 3.40 -25.06 -10.92
N ALA A 11 3.65 -23.91 -11.56
CA ALA A 11 3.87 -22.63 -10.87
C ALA A 11 2.55 -21.93 -10.50
N PHE A 12 1.48 -22.14 -11.26
CA PHE A 12 0.15 -21.60 -10.96
C PHE A 12 -0.54 -22.29 -9.78
N ILE A 13 -0.30 -23.59 -9.59
CA ILE A 13 -0.89 -24.37 -8.49
C ILE A 13 -0.51 -23.82 -7.10
N PRO A 14 0.77 -23.56 -6.75
CA PRO A 14 1.12 -22.98 -5.45
C PRO A 14 0.60 -21.55 -5.28
N PHE A 15 0.52 -20.75 -6.35
CA PHE A 15 -0.08 -19.41 -6.33
C PHE A 15 -1.59 -19.45 -6.06
N LEU A 16 -2.32 -20.35 -6.74
CA LEU A 16 -3.75 -20.59 -6.51
C LEU A 16 -4.00 -21.17 -5.11
N LEU A 17 -3.12 -22.02 -4.59
CA LEU A 17 -3.21 -22.54 -3.23
C LEU A 17 -2.96 -21.46 -2.17
N LEU A 18 -2.05 -20.52 -2.41
CA LEU A 18 -1.82 -19.34 -1.55
C LEU A 18 -3.04 -18.43 -1.52
N VAL A 19 -3.60 -18.09 -2.69
CA VAL A 19 -4.85 -17.29 -2.78
C VAL A 19 -6.02 -18.03 -2.10
N SER A 20 -6.12 -19.34 -2.28
CA SER A 20 -7.16 -20.15 -1.64
C SER A 20 -7.01 -20.21 -0.12
N PHE A 21 -5.78 -20.25 0.41
CA PHE A 21 -5.49 -20.21 1.84
C PHE A 21 -5.81 -18.86 2.47
N SER A 22 -5.67 -17.76 1.73
CA SER A 22 -6.17 -16.45 2.14
C SER A 22 -7.71 -16.38 2.14
N THR A 23 -8.39 -17.04 1.20
CA THR A 23 -9.87 -17.05 1.15
C THR A 23 -10.53 -18.02 2.14
N SER A 24 -9.86 -19.12 2.52
CA SER A 24 -10.40 -20.08 3.49
C SER A 24 -10.29 -19.59 4.94
N GLN A 25 -9.32 -18.71 5.25
CA GLN A 25 -9.28 -17.97 6.52
C GLN A 25 -10.39 -16.90 6.60
N ALA A 26 -10.92 -16.44 5.48
CA ALA A 26 -12.05 -15.50 5.47
C ALA A 26 -13.42 -16.17 5.74
N SER A 27 -13.54 -17.49 5.52
CA SER A 27 -14.84 -18.19 5.56
C SER A 27 -15.11 -19.03 6.82
N SER A 28 -14.17 -19.14 7.76
CA SER A 28 -14.38 -19.84 9.05
C SER A 28 -14.22 -18.95 10.28
N LEU A 29 -13.93 -17.66 10.10
CA LEU A 29 -14.24 -16.70 11.15
C LEU A 29 -15.74 -16.47 11.11
N ASN A 30 -16.46 -17.01 12.10
CA ASN A 30 -17.68 -16.37 12.58
C ASN A 30 -17.29 -14.97 13.08
N LEU A 31 -17.01 -14.06 12.15
CA LEU A 31 -16.92 -12.64 12.42
C LEU A 31 -18.35 -12.17 12.57
N SER A 32 -18.95 -12.53 13.70
CA SER A 32 -19.80 -11.59 14.39
C SER A 32 -18.95 -10.33 14.50
N CYS A 33 -19.18 -9.35 13.61
CA CYS A 33 -18.67 -8.01 13.80
C CYS A 33 -19.09 -7.64 15.22
N ALA A 34 -18.14 -7.68 16.15
CA ALA A 34 -18.43 -7.27 17.50
C ALA A 34 -19.00 -5.86 17.38
N SER A 35 -20.18 -5.66 17.96
CA SER A 35 -20.77 -4.34 18.14
C SER A 35 -19.66 -3.38 18.56
N GLU A 36 -19.50 -2.30 17.80
CA GLU A 36 -18.50 -1.23 17.89
C GLU A 36 -17.32 -1.50 18.84
N PRO A 37 -16.06 -1.43 18.34
CA PRO A 37 -14.91 -1.52 19.23
C PRO A 37 -15.17 -0.60 20.42
N PRO A 38 -14.99 -1.08 21.68
CA PRO A 38 -15.25 -0.24 22.84
C PRO A 38 -14.52 1.07 22.58
N ALA A 39 -15.22 2.20 22.74
CA ALA A 39 -14.72 3.56 22.58
C ALA A 39 -13.57 3.79 23.56
N THR A 40 -12.50 3.07 23.32
CA THR A 40 -11.20 3.18 23.94
C THR A 40 -10.65 4.34 23.16
N GLU A 41 -10.67 5.49 23.80
CA GLU A 41 -10.13 6.72 23.27
C GLU A 41 -8.87 6.40 22.48
N MET A 42 -8.83 6.80 21.22
CA MET A 42 -7.62 6.70 20.41
C MET A 42 -6.51 7.42 21.19
N LEU A 43 -5.64 6.65 21.84
CA LEU A 43 -4.62 7.15 22.76
C LEU A 43 -3.43 7.73 21.99
N VAL A 44 -3.68 8.67 21.09
CA VAL A 44 -2.63 9.56 20.61
C VAL A 44 -2.56 10.71 21.60
N PHE A 45 -1.65 10.60 22.56
CA PHE A 45 -1.43 11.67 23.51
C PHE A 45 -0.68 12.82 22.81
N PRO A 46 -0.85 14.07 23.27
CA PRO A 46 -0.07 15.20 22.74
C PRO A 46 1.46 14.98 22.80
N SER A 47 1.93 14.15 23.73
CA SER A 47 3.33 13.74 23.84
C SER A 47 3.80 12.83 22.70
N ASP A 48 2.90 12.14 22.02
CA ASP A 48 3.23 11.18 20.95
C ASP A 48 3.42 11.88 19.61
N VAL A 49 2.77 13.03 19.40
CA VAL A 49 2.87 13.84 18.19
C VAL A 49 4.33 14.09 17.76
N PRO A 50 5.23 14.64 18.60
CA PRO A 50 6.62 14.86 18.19
C PRO A 50 7.41 13.57 17.95
N LEU A 51 6.98 12.43 18.51
CA LEU A 51 7.62 11.13 18.27
C LEU A 51 7.19 10.54 16.92
N LEU A 52 5.95 10.81 16.50
CA LEU A 52 5.35 10.30 15.28
C LEU A 52 5.57 11.21 14.07
N GLU A 53 5.82 12.50 14.27
CA GLU A 53 5.99 13.46 13.17
C GLU A 53 7.11 13.06 12.19
N PHE A 54 8.28 12.65 12.71
CA PHE A 54 9.38 12.20 11.86
C PHE A 54 9.05 10.93 11.05
N PRO A 55 8.61 9.82 11.66
CA PRO A 55 8.26 8.62 10.90
C PRO A 55 7.08 8.86 9.96
N LEU A 56 6.04 9.61 10.32
CA LEU A 56 4.95 9.93 9.39
C LEU A 56 5.44 10.70 8.15
N ASN A 57 6.36 11.65 8.32
CA ASN A 57 6.96 12.36 7.19
C ASN A 57 7.81 11.43 6.30
N LEU A 58 8.38 10.36 6.88
CA LEU A 58 9.13 9.35 6.12
C LEU A 58 8.17 8.49 5.29
N GLU A 59 7.06 8.04 5.87
CA GLU A 59 6.00 7.32 5.13
C GLU A 59 5.40 8.21 4.02
N HIS A 60 5.17 9.50 4.30
CA HIS A 60 4.71 10.48 3.30
C HIS A 60 5.70 10.62 2.13
N LEU A 61 7.00 10.69 2.43
CA LEU A 61 8.05 10.71 1.41
C LEU A 61 8.09 9.42 0.60
N GLU A 62 7.92 8.26 1.24
CA GLU A 62 7.91 6.95 0.58
C GLU A 62 6.72 6.82 -0.38
N ALA A 63 5.53 7.23 0.04
CA ALA A 63 4.34 7.29 -0.80
C ALA A 63 4.60 8.13 -2.06
N ASP A 64 5.10 9.35 -1.89
CA ASP A 64 5.43 10.22 -3.02
C ASP A 64 6.54 9.64 -3.90
N PHE A 65 7.55 8.98 -3.30
CA PHE A 65 8.62 8.34 -4.05
C PHE A 65 8.08 7.27 -5.01
N PHE A 66 7.19 6.40 -4.54
CA PHE A 66 6.58 5.37 -5.38
C PHE A 66 5.64 5.97 -6.43
N LEU A 67 4.75 6.89 -6.04
CA LEU A 67 3.76 7.50 -6.93
C LEU A 67 4.42 8.34 -8.03
N TYR A 68 5.37 9.21 -7.67
CA TYR A 68 6.13 9.95 -8.67
C TYR A 68 6.95 9.00 -9.53
N GLY A 69 7.60 7.98 -8.95
CA GLY A 69 8.34 6.97 -9.70
C GLY A 69 7.50 6.30 -10.80
N ALA A 70 6.27 5.88 -10.48
CA ALA A 70 5.40 5.16 -11.42
C ALA A 70 4.60 6.08 -12.37
N LEU A 71 4.10 7.22 -11.88
CA LEU A 71 3.13 8.06 -12.57
C LEU A 71 3.66 9.44 -12.96
N GLY A 72 4.62 9.97 -12.20
CA GLY A 72 5.10 11.35 -12.33
C GLY A 72 4.25 12.40 -11.59
N ARG A 73 3.38 11.94 -10.69
CA ARG A 73 2.51 12.74 -9.82
C ARG A 73 2.39 12.02 -8.47
N GLY A 74 2.10 12.75 -7.41
CA GLY A 74 2.10 12.23 -6.04
C GLY A 74 0.80 12.49 -5.27
N LEU A 75 0.93 12.59 -3.95
CA LEU A 75 -0.19 12.76 -3.02
C LEU A 75 -0.97 14.05 -3.27
N ASP A 76 -0.31 15.13 -3.71
CA ASP A 76 -0.96 16.41 -4.07
C ASP A 76 -2.12 16.25 -5.07
N GLU A 77 -2.05 15.24 -5.95
CA GLU A 77 -3.08 14.98 -6.97
C GLU A 77 -3.95 13.78 -6.62
N LEU A 78 -3.36 12.74 -6.02
CA LEU A 78 -4.03 11.45 -5.83
C LEU A 78 -4.76 11.31 -4.50
N ALA A 79 -4.31 12.03 -3.47
CA ALA A 79 -4.90 12.05 -2.12
C ALA A 79 -4.61 13.41 -1.44
N PRO A 80 -5.11 14.53 -1.99
CA PRO A 80 -4.76 15.89 -1.54
C PRO A 80 -5.10 16.15 -0.06
N GLU A 81 -6.05 15.41 0.51
CA GLU A 81 -6.40 15.45 1.92
C GLU A 81 -5.26 15.04 2.86
N LEU A 82 -4.31 14.22 2.40
CA LEU A 82 -3.17 13.73 3.18
C LEU A 82 -1.99 14.71 3.21
N VAL A 83 -1.95 15.70 2.31
CA VAL A 83 -0.83 16.66 2.20
C VAL A 83 -0.94 17.79 3.23
N MET A 84 -2.12 18.02 3.80
CA MET A 84 -2.39 19.04 4.82
C MET A 84 -1.89 20.46 4.47
N GLY A 85 -1.80 20.79 3.18
CA GLY A 85 -1.33 22.09 2.70
C GLY A 85 0.20 22.27 2.72
N GLY A 86 0.97 21.19 2.87
CA GLY A 86 2.42 21.18 2.65
C GLY A 86 2.80 21.53 1.20
N PRO A 87 4.05 21.96 0.95
CA PRO A 87 4.51 22.20 -0.41
C PRO A 87 4.68 20.88 -1.17
N PRO A 88 4.45 20.85 -2.49
CA PRO A 88 4.71 19.67 -3.31
C PRO A 88 6.22 19.34 -3.33
N PRO A 89 6.59 18.08 -3.56
CA PRO A 89 7.99 17.66 -3.56
C PRO A 89 8.79 18.33 -4.67
N VAL A 90 10.00 18.78 -4.33
CA VAL A 90 10.89 19.47 -5.28
C VAL A 90 11.78 18.46 -6.00
N GLY A 91 11.69 18.44 -7.34
CA GLY A 91 12.56 17.63 -8.20
C GLY A 91 12.12 16.19 -8.40
N ALA A 92 10.98 15.79 -7.82
CA ALA A 92 10.36 14.49 -8.10
C ALA A 92 9.96 14.38 -9.58
N ARG A 93 10.23 13.21 -10.19
CA ARG A 93 10.00 12.95 -11.61
C ARG A 93 9.58 11.52 -11.82
N LYS A 94 8.84 11.29 -12.92
CA LYS A 94 8.56 9.95 -13.43
C LYS A 94 9.85 9.20 -13.74
N ALA A 95 9.97 7.98 -13.21
CA ALA A 95 11.09 7.11 -13.52
C ALA A 95 10.88 6.38 -14.85
N ASN A 96 11.98 6.05 -15.53
CA ASN A 96 11.96 5.25 -16.75
C ASN A 96 11.98 3.75 -16.39
N LEU A 97 10.81 3.24 -16.00
CA LEU A 97 10.62 1.85 -15.57
C LEU A 97 9.99 1.01 -16.69
N ASP A 98 10.36 -0.28 -16.78
CA ASP A 98 9.65 -1.22 -17.63
C ASP A 98 8.22 -1.47 -17.11
N PRO A 99 7.33 -2.09 -17.92
CA PRO A 99 5.92 -2.23 -17.54
C PRO A 99 5.70 -3.00 -16.23
N LEU A 100 6.49 -4.02 -15.92
CA LEU A 100 6.31 -4.84 -14.72
C LEU A 100 6.77 -4.07 -13.49
N THR A 101 7.97 -3.48 -13.51
CA THR A 101 8.47 -2.70 -12.39
C THR A 101 7.61 -1.47 -12.14
N ARG A 102 7.12 -0.78 -13.19
CA ARG A 102 6.17 0.33 -13.03
C ARG A 102 4.90 -0.11 -12.30
N ASP A 103 4.36 -1.28 -12.63
CA ASP A 103 3.13 -1.79 -12.04
C ASP A 103 3.32 -2.15 -10.56
N ILE A 104 4.42 -2.82 -10.20
CA ILE A 104 4.75 -3.14 -8.81
C ILE A 104 4.93 -1.87 -7.98
N ILE A 105 5.70 -0.90 -8.48
CA ILE A 105 5.92 0.38 -7.78
C ILE A 105 4.61 1.17 -7.64
N LEU A 106 3.72 1.11 -8.63
CA LEU A 106 2.41 1.74 -8.52
C LEU A 106 1.55 1.08 -7.43
N GLN A 107 1.59 -0.25 -7.32
CA GLN A 107 0.87 -0.97 -6.27
C GLN A 107 1.37 -0.58 -4.87
N PHE A 108 2.69 -0.42 -4.67
CA PHE A 108 3.23 0.12 -3.42
C PHE A 108 2.74 1.54 -3.15
N GLY A 109 2.79 2.43 -4.15
CA GLY A 109 2.27 3.79 -3.99
C GLY A 109 0.79 3.84 -3.57
N TYR A 110 -0.07 2.97 -4.13
CA TYR A 110 -1.47 2.89 -3.70
C TYR A 110 -1.66 2.27 -2.32
N GLN A 111 -0.79 1.34 -1.94
CA GLN A 111 -0.80 0.80 -0.57
C GLN A 111 -0.46 1.91 0.43
N GLU A 112 0.54 2.74 0.14
CA GLU A 112 0.93 3.82 1.04
C GLU A 112 -0.13 4.92 1.18
N ILE A 113 -0.92 5.20 0.12
CA ILE A 113 -2.09 6.09 0.24
C ILE A 113 -3.10 5.55 1.26
N GLY A 114 -3.33 4.24 1.31
CA GLY A 114 -4.22 3.64 2.31
C GLY A 114 -3.56 3.40 3.67
N HIS A 115 -2.23 3.48 3.74
CA HIS A 115 -1.45 3.33 4.96
C HIS A 115 -1.46 4.61 5.80
N LEU A 116 -1.32 5.76 5.12
CA LEU A 116 -1.39 7.12 5.67
C LEU A 116 -2.80 7.50 6.14
#